data_AF-A0A660Y8B8-F1
#
_entry.id   AF-A0A660Y8B8-F1
#
_cell.length_a   1.000
_cell.length_b   1.000
_cell.length_c   1.000
_cell.angle_alpha   90.00
_cell.angle_beta   90.00
_cell.angle_gamma   90.00
#
_symmetry.space_group_name_H-M   'P 1'
#
loop_
_entity.id
_entity.type
_entity.pdbx_description
1 polymer ?
#
loop_
_entity_poly.entity_id
_entity_poly.type
_entity_poly.pdbx_seq_one_letter_code
_entity_poly.pdbx_strand_id
1 'polypeptide(L)'
;MNARERWIRCMHFQPVDHIPDEEFGYWEENSKVWQAQGLPEGIDLRDDDVANEYFGFSPRCSVPVGLGLDPAFESEVLEETDTYQIVLDGEGVKKK
;
A
#
# COMPACT_ATOMS: atom_id res chain seq x y z
N MET A 1 -21.08 -11.65 -5.83
CA MET A 1 -20.74 -10.86 -4.63
C MET A 1 -19.98 -9.61 -5.10
N ASN A 2 -20.19 -8.43 -4.52
CA ASN A 2 -19.35 -7.27 -4.86
C ASN A 2 -18.01 -7.30 -4.10
N ALA A 3 -17.04 -6.46 -4.51
CA ALA A 3 -15.70 -6.44 -3.92
C ALA A 3 -15.73 -6.20 -2.40
N ARG A 4 -16.53 -5.22 -1.94
CA ARG A 4 -16.66 -4.89 -0.51
C ARG A 4 -17.26 -6.05 0.30
N GLU A 5 -18.33 -6.65 -0.19
CA GLU A 5 -18.97 -7.81 0.45
C GLU A 5 -18.00 -8.98 0.56
N ARG A 6 -17.23 -9.24 -0.50
CA ARG A 6 -16.24 -10.32 -0.53
C ARG A 6 -15.13 -10.09 0.47
N TRP A 7 -14.56 -8.88 0.50
CA TRP A 7 -13.52 -8.51 1.45
C TRP A 7 -14.00 -8.75 2.89
N ILE A 8 -15.18 -8.22 3.26
CA ILE A 8 -15.71 -8.35 4.62
C ILE A 8 -15.93 -9.82 4.97
N ARG A 9 -16.57 -10.59 4.07
CA ARG A 9 -16.84 -12.02 4.32
C ARG A 9 -15.56 -12.84 4.46
N CYS A 10 -14.54 -12.56 3.63
CA CYS A 10 -13.24 -13.19 3.70
C CYS A 10 -12.56 -12.94 5.06
N MET A 11 -12.54 -11.68 5.52
CA MET A 11 -11.94 -11.29 6.81
C MET A 11 -12.70 -11.84 8.03
N HIS A 12 -13.97 -12.23 7.85
CA HIS A 12 -14.79 -12.87 8.87
C HIS A 12 -14.94 -14.40 8.68
N PHE A 13 -14.09 -15.03 7.85
CA PHE A 13 -14.08 -16.48 7.60
C PHE A 13 -15.43 -17.06 7.12
N GLN A 14 -16.17 -16.28 6.33
CA GLN A 14 -17.44 -16.69 5.75
C GLN A 14 -17.26 -17.20 4.32
N PRO A 15 -18.21 -17.98 3.78
CA PRO A 15 -18.17 -18.40 2.38
C PRO A 15 -18.17 -17.19 1.42
N VAL A 16 -17.31 -17.28 0.41
CA VAL A 16 -17.13 -16.31 -0.69
C VAL A 16 -17.12 -17.02 -2.05
N ASP A 17 -17.36 -16.27 -3.13
CA ASP A 17 -17.31 -16.79 -4.50
C ASP A 17 -15.87 -17.04 -5.00
N HIS A 18 -14.90 -16.25 -4.51
CA HIS A 18 -13.45 -16.46 -4.59
C HIS A 18 -12.75 -15.61 -3.51
N ILE A 19 -11.47 -15.87 -3.25
CA ILE A 19 -10.66 -15.07 -2.32
C ILE A 19 -10.26 -13.75 -3.02
N PRO A 20 -10.32 -12.59 -2.35
CA PRO A 20 -9.75 -11.35 -2.88
C PRO A 20 -8.26 -11.52 -3.19
N ASP A 21 -7.85 -11.13 -4.38
CA ASP A 21 -6.47 -11.06 -4.82
C ASP A 21 -6.08 -9.58 -4.93
N GLU A 22 -5.16 -9.10 -4.09
CA GLU A 22 -4.77 -7.68 -3.98
C GLU A 22 -3.26 -7.55 -4.12
N GLU A 23 -2.81 -6.73 -5.09
CA GLU A 23 -1.39 -6.51 -5.37
C GLU A 23 -0.89 -5.16 -4.80
N PHE A 24 0.41 -5.10 -4.51
CA PHE A 24 1.05 -3.95 -3.84
C PHE A 24 1.95 -3.11 -4.77
N GLY A 25 1.43 -2.85 -5.97
CA GLY A 25 2.09 -2.07 -7.00
C GLY A 25 3.23 -2.82 -7.70
N TYR A 26 3.85 -2.15 -8.67
CA TYR A 26 4.86 -2.73 -9.54
C TYR A 26 6.15 -1.91 -9.52
N TRP A 27 7.28 -2.58 -9.76
CA TRP A 27 8.53 -1.88 -10.00
C TRP A 27 8.47 -1.09 -11.31
N GLU A 28 9.05 0.11 -11.32
CA GLU A 28 9.04 1.01 -12.47
C GLU A 28 9.67 0.35 -13.71
N GLU A 29 10.70 -0.47 -13.50
CA GLU A 29 11.40 -1.21 -14.53
C GLU A 29 10.49 -2.23 -15.25
N ASN A 30 9.48 -2.77 -14.55
CA ASN A 30 8.62 -3.81 -15.09
C ASN A 30 7.76 -3.28 -16.25
N SER A 31 7.32 -2.02 -16.20
CA SER A 31 6.47 -1.44 -17.26
C SER A 31 7.11 -1.57 -18.64
N LYS A 32 8.38 -1.21 -18.77
CA LYS A 32 9.10 -1.26 -20.06
C LYS A 32 9.34 -2.69 -20.51
N VAL A 33 9.71 -3.57 -19.58
CA VAL A 33 9.97 -4.98 -19.87
C VAL A 33 8.70 -5.68 -20.34
N TRP A 34 7.58 -5.44 -19.66
CA TRP A 34 6.32 -6.12 -19.95
C TRP A 34 5.66 -5.57 -21.21
N GLN A 35 5.79 -4.27 -21.49
CA GLN A 35 5.39 -3.70 -22.79
C GLN A 35 6.13 -4.37 -23.96
N ALA A 36 7.44 -4.59 -23.82
CA ALA A 36 8.22 -5.33 -24.82
C ALA A 36 7.80 -6.81 -24.95
N GLN A 37 7.14 -7.37 -23.94
CA GLN A 37 6.61 -8.73 -23.92
C GLN A 37 5.14 -8.82 -24.34
N GLY A 38 4.48 -7.70 -24.64
CA GLY A 38 3.11 -7.66 -25.16
C GLY A 38 2.07 -7.06 -24.21
N LEU A 39 2.47 -6.43 -23.10
CA LEU A 39 1.56 -5.57 -22.34
C LEU A 39 1.10 -4.41 -23.25
N PRO A 40 -0.22 -4.16 -23.39
CA PRO A 40 -0.72 -3.11 -24.27
C PRO A 40 -0.18 -1.72 -23.92
N GLU A 41 0.06 -0.91 -24.96
CA GLU A 41 0.38 0.50 -24.78
C GLU A 41 -0.77 1.21 -24.04
N GLY A 42 -0.43 2.00 -23.02
CA GLY A 42 -1.40 2.74 -22.20
C GLY A 42 -1.73 2.08 -20.84
N ILE A 43 -1.30 0.84 -20.60
CA ILE A 43 -1.32 0.27 -19.24
C ILE A 43 -0.10 0.80 -18.47
N ASP A 44 -0.33 1.77 -17.59
CA ASP A 44 0.70 2.28 -16.67
C ASP A 44 0.68 1.50 -15.37
N LEU A 45 1.70 0.65 -15.16
CA LEU A 45 1.81 -0.15 -13.93
C LEU A 45 2.10 0.68 -12.67
N ARG A 46 2.37 2.00 -12.80
CA ARG A 46 2.52 2.91 -11.66
C ARG A 46 1.18 3.42 -11.14
N ASP A 47 0.13 3.26 -11.93
CA ASP A 47 -1.24 3.52 -11.52
C ASP A 47 -1.87 2.19 -11.10
N ASP A 48 -1.95 1.98 -9.79
CA ASP A 48 -2.50 0.76 -9.21
C ASP A 48 -3.94 0.53 -9.67
N ASP A 49 -4.75 1.56 -9.86
CA ASP A 49 -6.15 1.39 -10.28
C ASP A 49 -6.21 0.86 -11.71
N VAL A 50 -5.40 1.42 -12.63
CA VAL A 50 -5.30 0.95 -14.02
C VAL A 50 -4.76 -0.47 -14.09
N ALA A 51 -3.71 -0.77 -13.33
CA ALA A 51 -3.11 -2.10 -13.32
C ALA A 51 -4.07 -3.15 -12.73
N ASN A 52 -4.72 -2.83 -11.62
CA ASN A 52 -5.67 -3.71 -10.95
C ASN A 52 -6.88 -4.02 -11.85
N GLU A 53 -7.40 -3.02 -12.56
CA GLU A 53 -8.47 -3.25 -13.53
C GLU A 53 -8.01 -4.17 -14.68
N TYR A 54 -6.82 -3.94 -15.23
CA TYR A 54 -6.31 -4.74 -16.34
C TYR A 54 -6.06 -6.22 -15.97
N PHE A 55 -5.46 -6.47 -14.81
CA PHE A 55 -5.15 -7.83 -14.36
C PHE A 55 -6.32 -8.51 -13.62
N GLY A 56 -7.38 -7.77 -13.28
CA GLY A 56 -8.55 -8.29 -12.59
C GLY A 56 -8.35 -8.45 -11.08
N PHE A 57 -7.43 -7.69 -10.48
CA PHE A 57 -7.23 -7.66 -9.04
C PHE A 57 -8.40 -6.97 -8.32
N SER A 58 -8.56 -7.32 -7.04
CA SER A 58 -9.57 -6.72 -6.19
C SER A 58 -9.23 -5.26 -5.91
N PRO A 59 -10.20 -4.34 -6.01
CA PRO A 59 -9.95 -2.92 -5.80
C PRO A 59 -9.68 -2.63 -4.33
N ARG A 60 -8.74 -1.72 -4.07
CA ARG A 60 -8.44 -1.20 -2.74
C ARG A 60 -8.82 0.26 -2.66
N CYS A 61 -9.27 0.73 -1.50
CA CYS A 61 -9.50 2.15 -1.28
C CYS A 61 -8.92 2.60 0.07
N SER A 62 -8.43 3.84 0.11
CA SER A 62 -8.02 4.50 1.34
C SER A 62 -9.04 5.56 1.73
N VAL A 63 -9.32 5.67 3.03
CA VAL A 63 -10.05 6.80 3.59
C VAL A 63 -9.07 7.67 4.38
N PRO A 64 -9.26 9.01 4.43
CA PRO A 64 -8.34 9.92 5.11
C PRO A 64 -8.54 9.84 6.63
N VAL A 65 -8.11 8.73 7.23
CA VAL A 65 -8.18 8.48 8.67
C VAL A 65 -6.77 8.54 9.27
N GLY A 66 -6.62 9.19 10.42
CA GLY A 66 -5.39 9.14 11.19
C GLY A 66 -5.22 7.75 11.80
N LEU A 67 -4.30 6.94 11.25
CA LEU A 67 -3.99 5.60 11.76
C LEU A 67 -2.92 5.60 12.86
N GLY A 68 -2.24 6.73 13.07
CA GLY A 68 -1.21 6.90 14.10
C GLY A 68 -1.79 7.17 15.49
N LEU A 69 -0.91 7.44 16.44
CA LEU A 69 -1.29 7.87 17.78
C LEU A 69 -1.95 9.26 17.73
N ASP A 70 -3.06 9.42 18.46
CA ASP A 70 -3.75 10.69 18.64
C ASP A 70 -4.12 10.88 20.13
N PRO A 71 -3.40 11.76 20.87
CA PRO A 71 -2.28 12.57 20.41
C PRO A 71 -1.01 11.72 20.20
N ALA A 72 -0.17 12.13 19.25
CA ALA A 72 1.18 11.61 19.10
C ALA A 72 2.08 12.11 20.26
N PHE A 73 3.20 11.40 20.51
CA PHE A 73 4.24 11.90 21.40
C PHE A 73 4.92 13.13 20.80
N GLU A 74 5.44 14.03 21.65
CA GLU A 74 6.31 15.10 21.19
C GLU A 74 7.61 14.50 20.67
N SER A 75 8.03 14.87 19.45
CA SER A 75 9.27 14.34 18.89
C SER A 75 10.48 15.02 19.53
N GLU A 76 11.44 14.22 20.01
CA GLU A 76 12.60 14.69 20.75
C GLU A 76 13.91 14.20 20.12
N VAL A 77 14.91 15.08 20.04
CA VAL A 77 16.26 14.72 19.60
C VAL A 77 17.05 14.22 20.81
N LEU A 78 17.38 12.93 20.82
CA LEU A 78 18.13 12.31 21.92
C LEU A 78 19.65 12.46 21.76
N GLU A 79 20.12 12.47 20.51
CA GLU A 79 21.54 12.57 20.18
C GLU A 79 21.68 13.23 18.80
N GLU A 80 22.68 14.09 18.64
CA GLU A 80 23.00 14.72 17.37
C GLU A 80 24.52 14.82 17.20
N THR A 81 25.00 14.42 16.03
CA THR A 81 26.40 14.53 15.61
C THR A 81 26.45 15.13 14.20
N ASP A 82 27.64 15.43 13.69
CA ASP A 82 27.81 15.92 12.32
C ASP A 82 27.34 14.94 11.23
N THR A 83 27.08 13.66 11.58
CA THR A 83 26.79 12.60 10.60
C THR A 83 25.47 11.86 10.83
N TYR A 84 24.86 12.00 12.01
CA TYR A 84 23.58 11.36 12.32
C TYR A 84 22.88 12.02 13.50
N GLN A 85 21.59 11.72 13.61
CA GLN A 85 20.72 12.17 14.69
C GLN A 85 19.88 10.99 15.19
N ILE A 86 19.72 10.85 16.50
CA ILE A 86 18.78 9.89 17.08
C ILE A 86 17.54 10.66 17.53
N VAL A 87 16.39 10.35 16.94
CA VAL A 87 15.12 11.01 17.21
C VAL A 87 14.15 10.02 17.84
N LEU A 88 13.49 10.40 18.93
CA LEU A 88 12.26 9.77 19.40
C LEU A 88 11.10 10.39 18.64
N ASP A 89 10.41 9.61 17.80
CA ASP A 89 9.33 10.14 16.97
C ASP A 89 7.97 10.18 17.69
N GLY A 90 6.93 10.65 16.98
CA GLY A 90 5.58 10.73 17.51
C GLY A 90 4.92 9.38 17.82
N GLU A 91 5.52 8.26 17.42
CA GLU A 91 5.10 6.90 17.79
C GLU A 91 5.87 6.39 19.03
N GLY A 92 6.82 7.16 19.56
CA GLY A 92 7.69 6.76 20.67
C GLY A 92 8.81 5.81 20.24
N VAL A 93 9.14 5.78 18.95
CA VAL A 93 10.19 4.91 18.39
C VAL A 93 11.48 5.72 18.21
N LYS A 94 12.61 5.14 18.64
CA LYS A 94 13.94 5.72 18.37
C LYS A 94 14.38 5.40 16.94
N LYS A 95 14.60 6.43 16.14
CA LYS A 95 15.12 6.37 14.77
C LYS A 95 16.50 7.02 14.70
N LYS A 96 17.39 6.50 13.85
CA LYS A 96 18.73 7.04 13.57
C LYS A 96 18.76 7.59 12.15
#